data_AF-A0A8J7MP70-F1
#
_entry.id   AF-A0A8J7MP70-F1
#
_cell.length_a   1.000
_cell.length_b   1.000
_cell.length_c   1.000
_cell.angle_alpha   90.00
_cell.angle_beta   90.00
_cell.angle_gamma   90.00
#
_symmetry.space_group_name_H-M   'P 1'
#
loop_
_entity.id
_entity.type
_entity.pdbx_description
1 polymer ?
#
loop_
_entity_poly.entity_id
_entity_poly.type
_entity_poly.pdbx_seq_one_letter_code
_entity_poly.pdbx_strand_id
1 'polypeptide(L)' 'MRLLITSRLPDTVLAAASARFDATLRDRTAPLFPDELRGFDLQLPTLVA' A
#
# COMPACT_ATOMS: atom_id res chain seq x y z
N MET A 1 6.55 10.92 -2.61
CA MET A 1 6.96 9.53 -2.31
C MET A 1 5.75 8.63 -2.53
N ARG A 2 5.92 7.57 -3.32
CA ARG A 2 4.86 6.64 -3.73
C ARG A 2 4.76 5.48 -2.74
N LEU A 3 3.57 5.28 -2.19
CA LEU A 3 3.29 4.28 -1.17
C LEU A 3 2.32 3.23 -1.70
N LEU A 4 2.72 1.95 -1.66
CA LEU A 4 1.82 0.82 -1.94
C LEU A 4 1.24 0.25 -0.65
N ILE A 5 -0.09 0.25 -0.53
CA ILE A 5 -0.83 -0.37 0.56
C ILE A 5 -1.38 -1.71 0.05
N THR A 6 -0.91 -2.83 0.58
CA THR A 6 -1.19 -4.17 0.03
C THR A 6 -2.38 -4.90 0.67
N SER A 7 -3.12 -4.23 1.55
CA SER A 7 -4.27 -4.80 2.25
C SER A 7 -5.23 -3.68 2.69
N ARG A 8 -6.50 -4.01 2.91
CA ARG A 8 -7.51 -3.03 3.34
C ARG A 8 -7.20 -2.56 4.76
N LEU A 9 -6.94 -1.27 4.89
CA LEU A 9 -6.79 -0.57 6.16
C LEU A 9 -8.07 0.21 6.49
N PRO A 10 -8.29 0.62 7.75
CA PRO A 10 -9.34 1.55 8.09
C PRO A 10 -9.24 2.84 7.26
N ASP A 11 -10.38 3.41 6.88
CA ASP A 11 -10.44 4.61 6.03
C ASP A 11 -9.66 5.79 6.63
N THR A 12 -9.60 5.88 7.96
CA THR A 12 -8.84 6.90 8.68
C THR A 12 -7.33 6.81 8.38
N VAL A 13 -6.81 5.59 8.26
CA VAL A 13 -5.40 5.34 7.92
C VAL A 13 -5.15 5.63 6.44
N LEU A 14 -6.07 5.23 5.56
CA LEU A 14 -5.98 5.54 4.13
C LEU A 14 -5.98 7.04 3.89
N ALA A 15 -6.86 7.78 4.56
CA ALA A 15 -6.92 9.24 4.48
C ALA A 15 -5.63 9.90 4.98
N ALA A 16 -5.07 9.42 6.11
CA ALA A 16 -3.83 9.94 6.65
C ALA A 16 -2.61 9.64 5.76
N ALA A 17 -2.61 8.49 5.08
CA ALA A 17 -1.59 8.08 4.12
C ALA A 17 -1.65 8.93 2.85
N SER A 18 -2.84 9.07 2.24
CA SER A 18 -3.05 9.91 1.05
C SER A 18 -2.75 11.39 1.29
N ALA A 19 -2.86 11.88 2.53
CA ALA A 19 -2.47 13.24 2.89
C ALA A 19 -0.94 13.48 2.90
N ARG A 20 -0.13 12.41 2.96
CA ARG A 20 1.33 12.48 3.12
C ARG A 20 2.11 11.84 1.97
N PHE A 21 1.50 10.89 1.29
CA PHE A 21 2.10 10.08 0.24
C PHE A 21 1.19 10.00 -0.98
N ASP A 22 1.79 9.75 -2.13
CA ASP A 22 1.04 9.30 -3.30
C ASP A 22 0.70 7.83 -3.11
N ALA A 23 -0.42 7.60 -2.41
CA ALA A 23 -0.81 6.30 -1.89
C ALA A 23 -1.69 5.53 -2.89
N THR A 24 -1.30 4.29 -3.17
CA THR A 24 -2.09 3.35 -3.99
C THR A 24 -2.52 2.18 -3.12
N LEU A 25 -3.84 1.95 -3.03
CA LEU A 25 -4.41 0.78 -2.38
C LEU A 25 -4.54 -0.37 -3.39
N ARG A 26 -3.89 -1.50 -3.10
CA ARG A 26 -4.10 -2.77 -3.78
C ARG A 26 -5.05 -3.62 -2.96
N ASP A 27 -6.30 -3.66 -3.40
CA ASP A 27 -7.37 -4.49 -2.82
C ASP A 27 -7.47 -5.85 -3.53
N ARG A 28 -6.34 -6.55 -3.68
CA ARG A 28 -6.27 -7.89 -4.32
C ARG A 28 -5.41 -8.81 -3.48
N THR A 29 -5.92 -10.02 -3.22
CA THR A 29 -5.24 -11.07 -2.44
C THR A 29 -4.21 -11.89 -3.22
N ALA A 30 -4.02 -11.61 -4.51
CA ALA A 30 -3.00 -12.26 -5.31
C ALA A 30 -1.59 -11.94 -4.77
N PRO A 31 -0.62 -12.87 -4.87
CA PRO A 31 0.77 -12.61 -4.51
C PRO A 31 1.31 -11.33 -5.16
N LEU A 32 2.10 -10.57 -4.40
CA LEU A 32 2.79 -9.39 -4.90
C LEU A 32 4.03 -9.82 -5.68
N PHE A 33 4.12 -9.45 -6.96
CA PHE A 33 5.29 -9.75 -7.77
C PHE A 33 6.33 -8.64 -7.68
N PRO A 34 7.64 -8.96 -7.75
CA PRO A 34 8.71 -7.95 -7.68
C PRO A 34 8.60 -6.81 -8.69
N ASP A 35 8.01 -7.07 -9.86
CA ASP A 35 7.83 -6.05 -10.90
C ASP A 35 6.84 -4.95 -10.47
N GLU A 36 5.80 -5.34 -9.72
CA GLU A 36 4.77 -4.43 -9.21
C GLU A 36 5.33 -3.48 -8.13
N LEU A 37 6.51 -3.78 -7.58
CA LEU A 37 7.20 -2.97 -6.58
C LEU A 37 8.11 -1.90 -7.18
N ARG A 38 8.51 -2.03 -8.45
CA ARG A 38 9.48 -1.11 -9.09
C ARG A 38 8.96 0.32 -9.24
N GLY A 39 7.66 0.54 -9.01
CA GLY A 39 6.99 1.84 -9.05
C GLY A 39 6.71 2.47 -7.69
N PHE A 40 7.17 1.90 -6.58
CA PHE A 40 6.88 2.42 -5.24
C PHE A 40 8.14 2.60 -4.41
N ASP A 41 8.17 3.69 -3.65
CA ASP A 41 9.30 4.01 -2.78
C ASP A 41 9.14 3.32 -1.42
N LEU A 42 7.90 3.02 -1.04
CA LEU A 42 7.52 2.41 0.23
C LEU A 42 6.40 1.39 0.02
N GLN A 43 6.43 0.33 0.81
CA GLN A 43 5.36 -0.65 0.91
C GLN A 43 4.87 -0.70 2.36
N LEU A 44 3.56 -0.66 2.55
CA LEU A 44 2.91 -0.88 3.85
C LEU A 44 2.24 -2.26 3.84
N PRO A 45 2.95 -3.32 4.25
CA PRO A 45 2.33 -4.61 4.52
C PRO A 45 1.54 -4.51 5.84
N THR A 46 0.28 -4.93 5.85
CA THR A 46 -0.32 -5.35 7.11
C THR A 46 0.32 -6.68 7.48
N LEU A 47 1.15 -6.70 8.52
CA LEU A 47 1.56 -7.93 9.18
C LEU A 47 0.28 -8.69 9.60
N VAL A 48 -0.11 -9.72 8.85
CA VAL A 48 -0.67 -10.91 9.48
C VAL A 48 0.54 -11.71 9.97
N ALA A 49 0.52 -12.03 11.26
CA ALA A 49 1.63 -12.56 12.05
C ALA A 49 2.50 -13.62 11.37
#